data_AF-A0A7R8D1R8-F1
#
_entry.id   AF-A0A7R8D1R8-F1
#
_cell.length_a   1.000
_cell.length_b   1.000
_cell.length_c   1.000
_cell.angle_alpha   90.00
_cell.angle_beta   90.00
_cell.angle_gamma   90.00
#
_symmetry.space_group_name_H-M   'P 1'
#
loop_
_entity.id
_entity.type
_entity.pdbx_description
1 polymer ?
#
loop_
_entity_poly.entity_id
_entity_poly.type
_entity_poly.pdbx_seq_one_letter_code
_entity_poly.pdbx_strand_id
1 'polypeptide(L)'
;MIVSFVLVIQITPGEVIDNEDIKCVYGEGMPTYKDPFTKGNLIIQFIVTLPKKRILLKIYLNSKNLLPQREPLTIPEEHEEVELNEYDPSHERRQAQQQMHDEDDDRQPMTCANSIRLQ
;
A
#
# COMPACT_ATOMS: atom_id res chain seq x y z
N MET A 1 13.91 32.21 -17.23
CA MET A 1 13.73 31.31 -18.39
C MET A 1 13.52 29.92 -17.83
N ILE A 2 12.27 29.52 -17.63
CA ILE A 2 11.95 28.15 -17.18
C ILE A 2 12.10 27.27 -18.42
N VAL A 3 13.10 26.39 -18.41
CA VAL A 3 13.27 25.40 -19.48
C VAL A 3 12.30 24.27 -19.17
N SER A 4 11.20 24.18 -19.90
CA SER A 4 10.29 23.05 -19.82
C SER A 4 10.90 21.88 -20.59
N PHE A 5 11.35 20.85 -19.89
CA PHE A 5 11.82 19.59 -20.47
C PHE A 5 10.74 18.51 -20.26
N VAL A 6 10.53 17.67 -21.26
CA VAL A 6 9.57 16.56 -21.22
C VAL A 6 10.36 15.27 -21.28
N LEU A 7 10.16 14.40 -20.28
CA LEU A 7 10.72 13.06 -20.25
C LEU A 7 9.62 12.04 -20.54
N VAL A 8 9.90 11.13 -21.47
CA VAL A 8 9.04 9.98 -21.76
C VAL A 8 9.72 8.76 -21.16
N ILE A 9 9.08 8.18 -20.14
CA ILE A 9 9.58 6.99 -19.44
C ILE A 9 8.74 5.80 -19.89
N GLN A 10 9.40 4.75 -20.36
CA GLN A 10 8.77 3.49 -20.76
C GLN A 10 9.23 2.37 -19.83
N ILE A 11 8.29 1.51 -19.47
CA ILE A 11 8.54 0.33 -18.64
C ILE A 11 8.54 -0.88 -19.58
N THR A 12 9.51 -1.77 -19.41
CA THR A 12 9.61 -2.96 -20.25
C THR A 12 8.42 -3.88 -19.98
N PRO A 13 7.74 -4.41 -21.01
CA PRO A 13 6.67 -5.38 -20.80
C PRO A 13 7.15 -6.57 -19.96
N GLY A 14 6.45 -6.86 -18.86
CA GLY A 14 6.81 -7.90 -17.90
C GLY A 14 7.56 -7.40 -16.66
N GLU A 15 8.05 -6.15 -16.66
CA GLU A 15 8.53 -5.51 -15.44
C GLU A 15 7.34 -5.11 -14.56
N VAL A 16 7.33 -5.57 -13.31
CA VAL A 16 6.31 -5.25 -12.32
C VAL A 16 6.81 -4.10 -11.45
N ILE A 17 5.95 -3.10 -11.23
CA ILE A 17 6.19 -1.98 -10.32
C ILE A 17 5.24 -2.14 -9.14
N ASP A 18 5.82 -2.34 -7.95
CA ASP A 18 5.07 -2.46 -6.71
C ASP A 18 4.66 -1.08 -6.17
N ASN A 19 3.74 -1.09 -5.21
CA ASN A 19 3.42 0.14 -4.50
C ASN A 19 4.63 0.62 -3.69
N GLU A 20 4.90 1.92 -3.74
CA GLU A 20 6.05 2.59 -3.13
C GLU A 20 7.40 2.20 -3.72
N ASP A 21 7.42 1.49 -4.85
CA ASP A 21 8.65 1.15 -5.56
C ASP A 21 9.39 2.42 -6.02
N ILE A 22 10.73 2.37 -5.98
CA ILE A 22 11.60 3.50 -6.27
C ILE A 22 12.49 3.17 -7.47
N LYS A 23 12.39 3.97 -8.52
CA LYS A 23 13.23 3.87 -9.72
C LYS A 23 14.05 5.14 -9.92
N CYS A 24 15.14 5.01 -10.68
CA CYS A 24 16.10 6.08 -10.91
C CYS A 24 16.37 6.24 -12.40
N VAL A 25 16.28 7.49 -12.89
CA VAL A 25 16.77 7.87 -14.22
C VAL A 25 18.09 8.61 -14.02
N TYR A 26 19.19 7.95 -14.42
CA TYR A 26 20.53 8.50 -14.28
C TYR A 26 20.72 9.72 -15.17
N GLY A 27 21.34 10.77 -14.64
CA GLY A 27 21.72 11.96 -15.41
C GLY A 27 20.56 12.88 -15.81
N GLU A 28 19.34 12.67 -15.34
CA GLU A 28 18.19 13.57 -15.57
C GLU A 28 17.78 14.38 -14.33
N GLY A 29 18.62 14.36 -13.30
CA GLY A 29 18.48 15.23 -12.13
C GLY A 29 18.97 16.65 -12.40
N MET A 30 18.96 17.47 -11.34
CA MET A 30 19.44 18.84 -11.43
C MET A 30 20.97 18.89 -11.60
N PRO A 31 21.51 19.93 -12.28
CA PRO A 31 22.94 20.16 -12.36
C PRO A 31 23.59 20.26 -10.96
N THR A 32 24.78 19.71 -10.82
CA THR A 32 25.52 19.72 -9.56
C THR A 32 26.13 21.10 -9.28
N TYR A 33 26.25 21.45 -8.00
CA TYR A 33 26.83 22.73 -7.61
C TYR A 33 28.31 22.80 -8.04
N LYS A 34 28.67 23.86 -8.77
CA LYS A 34 29.99 24.12 -9.40
C LYS A 34 30.31 23.35 -10.68
N ASP A 35 29.48 22.40 -11.09
CA ASP A 35 29.61 21.74 -12.39
C ASP A 35 28.25 21.68 -13.11
N PRO A 36 27.98 22.67 -14.00
CA PRO A 36 26.71 22.74 -14.72
C PRO A 36 26.58 21.69 -15.84
N PHE A 37 27.65 20.97 -16.17
CA PHE A 37 27.64 19.91 -17.18
C PHE A 37 27.31 18.55 -16.58
N THR A 38 27.55 18.37 -15.28
CA THR A 38 27.16 17.17 -14.56
C THR A 38 25.76 17.32 -13.97
N LYS A 39 24.83 16.49 -14.44
CA LYS A 39 23.49 16.35 -13.89
C LYS A 39 23.45 15.23 -12.84
N GLY A 40 22.65 15.43 -11.80
CA GLY A 40 22.32 14.37 -10.84
C GLY A 40 21.34 13.33 -11.41
N ASN A 41 20.75 12.54 -10.53
CA ASN A 41 19.75 11.53 -10.90
C ASN A 41 18.33 12.01 -10.58
N LEU A 42 17.37 11.58 -11.40
CA LEU A 42 15.94 11.74 -11.12
C LEU A 42 15.43 10.49 -10.41
N ILE A 43 14.93 10.65 -9.19
CA ILE A 43 14.35 9.56 -8.38
C ILE A 43 12.83 9.64 -8.46
N ILE A 44 12.19 8.51 -8.71
CA ILE A 44 10.73 8.39 -8.91
C ILE A 44 10.21 7.35 -7.94
N GLN A 45 9.26 7.74 -7.08
CA GLN A 45 8.50 6.83 -6.23
C GLN A 45 7.12 6.60 -6.85
N PHE A 46 6.75 5.34 -7.03
CA PHE A 46 5.46 4.96 -7.61
C PHE A 46 4.42 4.78 -6.51
N ILE A 47 3.26 5.42 -6.66
CA ILE A 47 2.10 5.20 -5.81
C ILE A 47 1.04 4.50 -6.66
N VAL A 48 0.81 3.22 -6.39
CA VAL A 48 -0.10 2.38 -7.17
C VAL A 48 -1.52 2.53 -6.62
N THR A 49 -2.41 3.13 -7.42
CA THR A 49 -3.83 3.24 -7.05
C THR A 49 -4.60 2.06 -7.62
N LEU A 50 -5.19 1.24 -6.73
CA LEU A 50 -6.05 0.15 -7.16
C LEU A 50 -7.37 0.67 -7.75
N PRO A 51 -7.92 0.02 -8.80
CA PRO A 51 -9.23 0.37 -9.32
C PRO A 51 -10.34 0.24 -8.27
N LYS A 52 -11.39 1.07 -8.39
CA LYS A 52 -12.57 1.00 -7.50
C LYS A 52 -13.27 -0.37 -7.60
N LYS A 53 -13.87 -0.85 -6.50
CA LYS A 53 -14.57 -2.16 -6.37
C LYS A 53 -15.43 -2.54 -7.60
N ARG A 54 -16.20 -1.60 -8.16
CA ARG A 54 -17.08 -1.84 -9.34
C ARG A 54 -16.33 -2.20 -10.64
N ILE A 55 -15.09 -1.74 -10.81
CA ILE A 55 -14.25 -2.03 -11.97
C ILE A 55 -13.54 -3.38 -11.79
N LEU A 56 -13.15 -3.71 -10.56
CA LEU A 56 -12.46 -4.96 -10.23
C LEU A 56 -13.25 -6.21 -10.62
N LEU A 57 -14.58 -6.20 -10.47
CA LEU A 57 -15.41 -7.36 -10.86
C LEU A 57 -15.30 -7.69 -12.36
N LYS A 58 -15.24 -6.67 -13.22
CA LYS A 58 -15.08 -6.86 -14.67
C LYS A 58 -13.69 -7.34 -15.05
N ILE A 59 -12.67 -6.84 -14.36
CA ILE A 59 -11.28 -7.24 -14.56
C ILE A 59 -11.10 -8.70 -14.13
N TYR A 60 -11.58 -9.05 -12.94
CA TYR A 60 -11.47 -10.38 -12.36
C TYR A 60 -12.00 -11.49 -13.29
N LEU A 61 -13.16 -11.26 -13.92
CA LEU A 61 -13.75 -12.24 -14.86
C LEU A 61 -12.84 -12.51 -16.07
N ASN A 62 -12.06 -11.51 -16.50
CA ASN A 62 -11.20 -11.59 -17.67
C ASN A 62 -9.72 -11.91 -17.33
N SER A 63 -9.31 -11.76 -16.07
CA SER A 63 -7.89 -11.79 -15.66
C SER A 63 -7.48 -13.02 -14.86
N LYS A 64 -8.38 -13.99 -14.61
CA LYS A 64 -8.06 -15.20 -13.84
C LYS A 64 -6.85 -15.98 -14.37
N ASN A 65 -6.64 -15.95 -15.69
CA ASN A 65 -5.52 -16.65 -16.34
C ASN A 65 -4.24 -15.80 -16.45
N LEU A 66 -4.30 -14.52 -16.07
CA LEU A 66 -3.16 -13.57 -16.16
C LEU A 66 -2.46 -13.37 -14.82
N LEU A 67 -3.16 -13.57 -13.72
CA LEU A 67 -2.58 -13.47 -12.37
C LEU A 67 -1.93 -14.81 -11.98
N PRO A 68 -0.88 -14.78 -11.13
CA PRO A 68 -0.33 -15.98 -10.54
C PRO A 68 -1.44 -16.84 -9.91
N GLN A 69 -1.32 -18.17 -10.01
CA GLN A 69 -2.28 -19.06 -9.37
C GLN A 69 -2.23 -18.86 -7.86
N ARG A 70 -3.39 -18.87 -7.23
CA ARG A 70 -3.50 -18.80 -5.77
C ARG A 70 -2.92 -20.09 -5.19
N GLU A 71 -1.90 -19.96 -4.35
CA GLU A 71 -1.37 -21.08 -3.56
C GLU A 71 -2.46 -21.65 -2.64
N PRO A 72 -2.57 -22.99 -2.50
CA PRO A 72 -3.55 -23.60 -1.62
C PRO A 72 -3.25 -23.20 -0.17
N LEU A 73 -4.24 -22.60 0.50
CA LEU A 73 -4.13 -22.27 1.90
C LEU A 73 -4.29 -23.55 2.73
N THR A 74 -3.29 -23.85 3.55
CA THR A 74 -3.42 -24.87 4.60
C THR A 74 -4.03 -24.20 5.82
N ILE A 75 -5.33 -24.41 6.03
CA ILE A 75 -6.03 -23.89 7.20
C ILE A 75 -5.78 -24.88 8.36
N PRO A 76 -5.27 -24.43 9.51
CA PRO A 76 -5.12 -25.27 10.70
C PRO A 76 -6.45 -25.86 11.18
N GLU A 77 -6.42 -27.02 11.85
CA GLU A 77 -7.64 -27.63 12.41
C GLU A 77 -8.31 -26.72 13.46
N GLU A 78 -7.51 -26.02 14.27
CA GLU A 78 -7.98 -25.00 15.20
C GLU A 78 -7.93 -23.61 14.53
N HIS A 79 -9.04 -23.19 13.92
CA HIS A 79 -9.20 -21.83 13.38
C HIS A 79 -10.56 -21.23 13.75
N GLU A 80 -10.62 -19.91 13.84
CA GLU A 80 -11.84 -19.13 14.02
C GLU A 80 -12.13 -18.35 12.74
N GLU A 81 -13.34 -18.52 12.19
CA GLU A 81 -13.79 -17.75 11.04
C GLU A 81 -14.30 -16.38 11.50
N VAL A 82 -13.70 -15.31 10.97
CA VAL A 82 -14.06 -13.92 11.29
C VAL A 82 -14.33 -13.12 10.02
N GLU A 83 -15.24 -12.14 10.12
CA GLU A 83 -15.54 -11.23 9.02
C GLU A 83 -14.65 -9.99 9.06
N LEU A 84 -14.06 -9.65 7.90
CA LEU A 84 -13.30 -8.42 7.74
C LEU A 84 -14.27 -7.24 7.53
N ASN A 85 -14.30 -6.34 8.51
CA ASN A 85 -15.12 -5.13 8.47
C ASN A 85 -14.30 -3.89 8.08
N GLU A 86 -14.97 -2.88 7.53
CA GLU A 86 -14.34 -1.57 7.28
C GLU A 86 -13.98 -0.92 8.62
N TYR A 87 -12.76 -0.39 8.71
CA TYR A 87 -12.27 0.26 9.92
C TYR A 87 -12.98 1.61 10.13
N ASP A 88 -13.69 1.75 11.25
CA ASP A 88 -14.28 3.02 11.70
C ASP A 88 -13.56 3.53 12.97
N PRO A 89 -12.72 4.57 12.87
CA PRO A 89 -12.00 5.12 14.02
C PRO A 89 -12.93 5.73 15.09
N SER A 90 -14.19 6.00 14.74
CA SER A 90 -15.19 6.53 15.69
C SER A 90 -15.67 5.44 16.65
N HIS A 91 -15.68 4.18 16.20
CA HIS A 91 -16.11 3.04 16.99
C HIS A 91 -15.15 2.78 18.16
N GLU A 92 -13.84 2.81 17.90
CA GLU A 92 -12.81 2.65 18.94
C GLU A 92 -12.87 3.76 20.00
N ARG A 93 -13.07 5.02 19.58
CA ARG A 93 -13.18 6.15 20.52
C ARG A 93 -14.36 5.99 21.48
N ARG A 94 -15.49 5.45 21.00
CA ARG A 94 -16.68 5.20 21.84
C ARG A 94 -16.42 4.07 22.84
N GLN A 95 -15.75 2.99 22.41
CA GLN A 95 -15.39 1.90 23.32
C GLN A 95 -14.39 2.35 24.40
N ALA A 96 -13.39 3.15 24.03
CA ALA A 96 -12.43 3.70 24.99
C ALA A 96 -13.11 4.60 26.05
N GLN A 97 -14.13 5.37 25.66
CA GLN A 97 -14.88 6.20 26.61
C GLN A 97 -15.81 5.39 27.53
N GLN A 98 -16.42 4.32 27.03
CA GLN A 98 -17.28 3.45 27.85
C GLN A 98 -16.47 2.71 28.93
N GLN A 99 -15.24 2.29 28.60
CA GLN A 99 -14.34 1.63 29.55
C GLN A 99 -13.88 2.54 30.70
N MET A 100 -13.85 3.87 30.51
CA MET A 100 -13.51 4.83 31.58
C MET A 100 -14.64 5.09 32.59
N HIS A 101 -15.87 4.65 32.30
CA HIS A 101 -17.02 4.84 33.20
C HIS A 101 -17.32 3.61 34.07
N ASP A 102 -16.60 2.50 33.87
CA ASP A 102 -16.75 1.22 34.61
C ASP A 102 -15.53 0.92 35.52
N GLU A 103 -14.90 1.96 36.09
CA GLU A 103 -13.79 1.78 37.05
C GLU A 103 -14.32 1.57 38.48
N ASP A 104 -14.68 0.32 38.80
CA ASP A 104 -14.76 -0.22 40.17
C ASP A 104 -14.60 -1.77 40.17
N ASP A 105 -13.71 -2.36 39.34
CA ASP A 105 -13.14 -3.71 39.56
C ASP A 105 -11.96 -4.01 38.59
N ASP A 106 -10.73 -3.99 39.13
CA ASP A 106 -9.46 -4.57 38.63
C ASP A 106 -9.43 -5.22 37.22
N ARG A 107 -9.44 -4.45 36.11
CA ARG A 107 -9.14 -5.01 34.77
C ARG A 107 -8.20 -4.13 33.94
N GLN A 108 -7.10 -4.75 33.50
CA GLN A 108 -6.09 -4.16 32.63
C GLN A 108 -6.68 -3.70 31.30
N PRO A 109 -6.26 -2.54 30.75
CA PRO A 109 -6.72 -2.08 29.44
C PRO A 109 -6.20 -3.02 28.34
N MET A 110 -7.06 -3.88 27.81
CA MET A 110 -6.78 -4.71 26.64
C MET A 110 -6.83 -3.83 25.39
N THR A 111 -5.68 -3.30 24.97
CA THR A 111 -5.55 -2.66 23.66
C THR A 111 -5.28 -3.73 22.61
N CYS A 112 -6.24 -3.97 21.71
CA CYS A 112 -6.08 -4.90 20.58
C CYS A 112 -5.28 -4.23 19.46
N ALA A 113 -3.96 -4.15 19.59
CA ALA A 113 -3.08 -3.65 18.53
C ALA A 113 -2.22 -4.76 17.93
N ASN A 114 -2.85 -5.74 17.27
CA ASN A 114 -2.14 -6.64 16.36
C ASN A 114 -2.28 -6.11 14.94
N SER A 115 -1.32 -5.28 14.48
CA SER A 115 -1.21 -4.96 13.06
C SER A 115 -0.52 -6.12 12.35
N ILE A 116 -1.28 -6.95 11.64
CA ILE A 116 -0.72 -8.00 10.78
C ILE A 116 -0.62 -7.42 9.38
N ARG A 117 0.59 -7.31 8.84
CA ARG A 117 0.80 -6.97 7.43
C ARG A 117 0.50 -8.22 6.61
N LEU A 118 -0.67 -8.26 5.97
CA LEU A 118 -0.98 -9.31 5.00
C LEU A 118 -0.06 -9.14 3.79
N GLN A 119 0.61 -10.23 3.41
CA GLN A 119 1.39 -10.34 2.18
C GLN A 119 0.47 -10.51 0.97
#